data_AF-A0A8J8C0W2-F1
#
_entry.id   AF-A0A8J8C0W2-F1
#
_cell.length_a   1.000
_cell.length_b   1.000
_cell.length_c   1.000
_cell.angle_alpha   90.00
_cell.angle_beta   90.00
_cell.angle_gamma   90.00
#
_symmetry.space_group_name_H-M   'P 1'
#
loop_
_entity.id
_entity.type
_entity.pdbx_description
1 polymer ?
#
loop_
_entity_poly.entity_id
_entity_poly.type
_entity_poly.pdbx_seq_one_letter_code
_entity_poly.pdbx_strand_id
1 'polypeptide(L)'
;MARVAFLSEYIGRVTFIRTDNMPAVTGISNKMYELLFQRPLLSLEIKSADNVSSLLSAEQGATLFLTPVLREDIMPKAEGMICELKDKKVTLQKVKKWDEIELVAVRIQVKPVCIGRIKTIEKRHLGEGVEVTVERAVRCSIS
;
A
#
# COMPACT_ATOMS: atom_id res chain seq x y z
N MET A 1 -17.47 -11.37 -12.53
CA MET A 1 -18.80 -10.75 -12.29
C MET A 1 -18.66 -9.67 -11.24
N ALA A 2 -18.66 -8.39 -11.62
CA ALA A 2 -18.64 -7.27 -10.68
C ALA A 2 -20.08 -6.86 -10.33
N ARG A 3 -20.44 -6.87 -9.04
CA ARG A 3 -21.71 -6.30 -8.55
C ARG A 3 -21.45 -4.86 -8.10
N VAL A 4 -22.21 -3.91 -8.65
CA VAL A 4 -22.13 -2.47 -8.32
C VAL A 4 -23.53 -1.95 -7.99
N ALA A 5 -23.53 -0.97 -7.08
CA ALA A 5 -24.53 0.07 -6.78
C ALA A 5 -25.32 -0.13 -5.47
N PHE A 6 -24.97 0.69 -4.47
CA PHE A 6 -25.89 1.15 -3.44
C PHE A 6 -26.24 2.60 -3.78
N LEU A 7 -27.51 2.86 -4.08
CA LEU A 7 -28.08 4.20 -4.24
C LEU A 7 -28.53 4.66 -2.85
N SER A 8 -27.87 5.69 -2.32
CA SER A 8 -28.36 6.43 -1.15
C SER A 8 -28.91 7.76 -1.65
N GLU A 9 -30.15 8.05 -1.25
CA GLU A 9 -30.98 9.17 -1.69
C GLU A 9 -30.46 10.53 -1.20
N TYR A 10 -29.45 11.08 -1.86
CA TYR A 10 -29.23 12.53 -1.92
C TYR A 10 -28.62 12.86 -3.29
N ILE A 11 -29.42 13.50 -4.13
CA ILE A 11 -29.04 13.99 -5.46
C ILE A 11 -27.83 14.94 -5.28
N GLY A 12 -26.64 14.52 -5.73
CA GLY A 12 -25.48 15.41 -5.84
C GLY A 12 -24.08 14.80 -5.84
N ARG A 13 -23.85 13.57 -5.35
CA ARG A 13 -22.49 12.97 -5.32
C ARG A 13 -22.51 11.46 -5.47
N VAL A 14 -22.35 10.94 -6.69
CA VAL A 14 -22.15 9.51 -6.89
C VAL A 14 -20.71 9.17 -6.52
N THR A 15 -20.52 8.50 -5.38
CA THR A 15 -19.23 7.92 -5.00
C THR A 15 -19.21 6.47 -5.44
N PHE A 16 -18.39 6.15 -6.44
CA PHE A 16 -18.18 4.76 -6.83
C PHE A 16 -17.12 4.16 -5.93
N ILE A 17 -17.41 2.99 -5.35
CA ILE A 17 -16.40 2.20 -4.66
C ILE A 17 -15.84 1.22 -5.68
N ARG A 18 -14.56 1.41 -6.04
CA ARG A 18 -13.83 0.41 -6.81
C ARG A 18 -13.01 -0.44 -5.85
N THR A 19 -13.01 -1.74 -6.09
CA THR A 19 -12.26 -2.72 -5.32
C THR A 19 -11.12 -3.25 -6.17
N ASP A 20 -9.89 -3.14 -5.70
CA ASP A 20 -8.69 -3.63 -6.40
C ASP A 20 -7.80 -4.41 -5.42
N ASN A 21 -7.16 -5.48 -5.90
CA ASN A 21 -6.15 -6.23 -5.16
C ASN A 21 -4.78 -5.58 -5.37
N MET A 22 -4.02 -5.42 -4.28
CA MET A 22 -2.69 -4.81 -4.32
C MET A 22 -1.79 -5.28 -3.19
N PRO A 23 -0.46 -5.24 -3.36
CA PRO A 23 0.48 -5.44 -2.27
C PRO A 23 0.33 -4.36 -1.19
N ALA A 24 0.45 -4.76 0.07
CA ALA A 24 0.47 -3.85 1.21
C ALA A 24 1.89 -3.66 1.75
N VAL A 25 2.19 -2.41 2.09
CA VAL A 25 3.36 -2.03 2.90
C VAL A 25 2.82 -1.58 4.25
N THR A 26 3.00 -2.43 5.26
CA THR A 26 2.45 -2.24 6.61
C THR A 26 3.50 -1.67 7.56
N GLY A 27 3.04 -1.11 8.68
CA GLY A 27 3.90 -0.63 9.76
C GLY A 27 4.81 0.54 9.36
N ILE A 28 4.42 1.36 8.38
CA ILE A 28 5.16 2.59 8.11
C ILE A 28 5.00 3.57 9.28
N SER A 29 6.05 4.33 9.62
CA SER A 29 5.93 5.30 10.71
C SER A 29 4.80 6.31 10.44
N ASN A 30 4.07 6.73 11.48
CA ASN A 30 3.01 7.76 11.36
C ASN A 30 3.50 9.03 10.68
N LYS A 31 4.72 9.47 11.00
CA LYS A 31 5.38 10.61 10.33
C LYS A 31 5.49 10.41 8.81
N MET A 32 5.85 9.21 8.35
CA MET A 32 5.94 8.92 6.92
C MET A 32 4.54 8.85 6.29
N TYR A 33 3.57 8.29 7.01
CA TYR A 33 2.18 8.26 6.56
C TYR A 33 1.60 9.67 6.38
N GLU A 34 1.84 10.58 7.33
CA GLU A 34 1.46 11.99 7.22
C GLU A 34 2.11 12.69 6.02
N LEU A 35 3.39 12.41 5.75
CA LEU A 35 4.10 12.96 4.59
C LEU A 35 3.50 12.52 3.25
N LEU A 36 2.84 11.35 3.16
CA LEU A 36 2.13 10.92 1.96
C LEU A 36 0.93 11.82 1.63
N PHE A 37 0.35 12.52 2.61
CA PHE A 37 -0.72 13.49 2.32
C PHE A 37 -0.19 14.82 1.80
N GLN A 38 1.05 15.15 2.15
CA GLN A 38 1.62 16.48 1.91
C GLN A 38 2.47 16.54 0.64
N ARG A 39 3.03 15.40 0.20
CA ARG A 39 3.99 15.35 -0.91
C ARG A 39 3.40 14.64 -2.13
N PRO A 40 3.51 15.23 -3.33
CA PRO A 40 3.03 14.60 -4.56
C PRO A 40 3.88 13.38 -4.97
N LEU A 41 5.08 13.24 -4.41
CA LEU A 41 6.01 12.16 -4.70
C LEU A 41 6.91 11.95 -3.47
N LEU A 42 7.07 10.70 -3.05
CA LEU A 42 7.84 10.36 -1.85
C LEU A 42 8.73 9.14 -2.11
N SER A 43 9.97 9.19 -1.65
CA SER A 43 10.86 8.03 -1.64
C SER A 43 10.90 7.39 -0.26
N LEU A 44 10.75 6.06 -0.21
CA LEU A 44 10.81 5.28 1.00
C LEU A 44 11.88 4.20 0.85
N GLU A 45 12.61 3.94 1.93
CA GLU A 45 13.50 2.78 2.04
C GLU A 45 12.84 1.73 2.94
N ILE A 46 12.59 0.55 2.37
CA ILE A 46 11.88 -0.56 2.99
C ILE A 46 12.89 -1.64 3.33
N LYS A 47 12.95 -2.03 4.61
CA LYS A 47 13.88 -3.04 5.14
C LYS A 47 13.18 -4.23 5.80
N SER A 48 11.90 -4.12 6.08
CA SER A 48 11.12 -5.23 6.63
C SER A 48 11.04 -6.34 5.59
N ALA A 49 11.44 -7.56 5.95
CA ALA A 49 11.46 -8.71 5.04
C ALA A 49 10.08 -8.95 4.39
N ASP A 50 9.02 -8.82 5.18
CA ASP A 50 7.63 -8.96 4.74
C ASP A 50 7.23 -7.92 3.68
N ASN A 51 7.57 -6.66 3.93
CA ASN A 51 7.28 -5.58 2.99
C ASN A 51 8.19 -5.66 1.76
N VAL A 52 9.45 -6.07 1.92
CA VAL A 52 10.36 -6.35 0.80
C VAL A 52 9.76 -7.44 -0.09
N SER A 53 9.32 -8.55 0.49
CA SER A 53 8.67 -9.67 -0.21
C SER A 53 7.45 -9.20 -1.01
N SER A 54 6.61 -8.35 -0.40
CA SER A 54 5.44 -7.72 -1.06
C SER A 54 5.81 -6.86 -2.28
N LEU A 55 7.01 -6.26 -2.28
CA LEU A 55 7.46 -5.32 -3.31
C LEU A 55 8.31 -6.00 -4.40
N LEU A 56 8.79 -7.22 -4.20
CA LEU A 56 9.63 -7.91 -5.19
C LEU A 56 8.88 -8.12 -6.52
N SER A 57 7.61 -8.53 -6.46
CA SER A 57 6.74 -8.74 -7.62
C SER A 57 6.09 -7.46 -8.16
N ALA A 58 6.08 -6.36 -7.40
CA ALA A 58 5.42 -5.13 -7.81
C ALA A 58 6.22 -4.38 -8.89
N GLU A 59 5.64 -4.17 -10.06
CA GLU A 59 6.27 -3.42 -11.15
C GLU A 59 5.94 -1.92 -11.12
N GLN A 60 6.72 -1.13 -11.84
CA GLN A 60 6.42 0.29 -12.02
C GLN A 60 5.02 0.48 -12.61
N GLY A 61 4.25 1.42 -12.08
CA GLY A 61 2.84 1.64 -12.40
C GLY A 61 1.86 0.80 -11.56
N ALA A 62 2.34 -0.19 -10.80
CA ALA A 62 1.49 -0.92 -9.87
C ALA A 62 0.97 -0.01 -8.75
N THR A 63 -0.24 -0.30 -8.27
CA THR A 63 -0.79 0.33 -7.07
C THR A 63 -0.37 -0.43 -5.82
N LEU A 64 -0.03 0.28 -4.76
CA LEU A 64 0.37 -0.23 -3.46
C LEU A 64 -0.52 0.37 -2.38
N PHE A 65 -0.79 -0.41 -1.33
CA PHE A 65 -1.47 0.08 -0.13
C PHE A 65 -0.48 0.32 1.00
N LEU A 66 -0.30 1.57 1.42
CA LEU A 66 0.60 1.95 2.51
C LEU A 66 -0.21 2.29 3.76
N THR A 67 0.10 1.66 4.89
CA THR A 67 -0.61 1.89 6.15
C THR A 67 0.34 1.90 7.34
N PRO A 68 0.13 2.78 8.35
CA PRO A 68 0.90 2.75 9.58
C PRO A 68 0.56 1.56 10.48
N VAL A 69 -0.55 0.86 10.20
CA VAL A 69 -0.98 -0.33 10.93
C VAL A 69 0.03 -1.45 10.72
N LEU A 70 0.44 -2.11 11.81
CA LEU A 70 1.37 -3.24 11.78
C LEU A 70 0.76 -4.46 11.07
N ARG A 71 1.60 -5.41 10.62
CA ARG A 71 1.14 -6.61 9.90
C ARG A 71 0.21 -7.48 10.76
N GLU A 72 0.56 -7.62 12.03
CA GLU A 72 -0.17 -8.38 13.03
C GLU A 72 -1.56 -7.77 13.28
N ASP A 73 -1.64 -6.45 13.29
CA ASP A 73 -2.85 -5.68 13.65
C ASP A 73 -3.74 -5.32 12.46
N ILE A 74 -3.31 -5.61 11.24
CA ILE A 74 -4.09 -5.30 10.04
C ILE A 74 -5.40 -6.09 10.04
N MET A 75 -6.51 -5.35 9.94
CA MET A 75 -7.89 -5.86 9.99
C MET A 75 -8.75 -5.22 8.89
N PRO A 76 -9.86 -5.83 8.48
CA PRO A 76 -10.81 -5.19 7.59
C PRO A 76 -11.23 -3.82 8.13
N LYS A 77 -11.48 -2.88 7.22
CA LYS A 77 -11.74 -1.45 7.46
C LYS A 77 -10.53 -0.62 7.90
N ALA A 78 -9.35 -1.23 8.11
CA ALA A 78 -8.14 -0.44 8.34
C ALA A 78 -7.89 0.52 7.16
N GLU A 79 -7.53 1.75 7.50
CA GLU A 79 -7.29 2.82 6.54
C GLU A 79 -5.82 2.87 6.12
N GLY A 80 -5.60 3.38 4.91
CA GLY A 80 -4.27 3.57 4.35
C GLY A 80 -4.31 4.43 3.10
N MET A 81 -3.12 4.71 2.58
CA MET A 81 -2.95 5.47 1.35
C MET A 81 -2.72 4.49 0.20
N ILE A 82 -3.49 4.63 -0.87
CA ILE A 82 -3.21 3.99 -2.14
C ILE A 82 -2.22 4.86 -2.89
N CYS A 83 -1.09 4.28 -3.26
CA CYS A 83 -0.03 4.96 -3.98
C CYS A 83 0.29 4.21 -5.28
N GLU A 84 0.68 4.94 -6.31
CA GLU A 84 1.24 4.37 -7.53
C GLU A 84 2.76 4.27 -7.39
N LEU A 85 3.33 3.10 -7.70
CA LEU A 85 4.77 2.86 -7.70
C LEU A 85 5.39 3.53 -8.93
N LYS A 86 6.20 4.57 -8.70
CA LYS A 86 6.89 5.33 -9.75
C LYS A 86 8.30 4.85 -10.05
N ASP A 87 8.99 4.31 -9.06
CA ASP A 87 10.32 3.73 -9.22
C ASP A 87 10.59 2.68 -8.14
N LYS A 88 11.41 1.67 -8.45
CA LYS A 88 11.80 0.61 -7.52
C LYS A 88 13.26 0.21 -7.75
N LYS A 89 14.07 0.30 -6.71
CA LYS A 89 15.46 -0.14 -6.68
C LYS A 89 15.70 -1.13 -5.53
N VAL A 90 16.07 -2.35 -5.87
CA VAL A 90 16.46 -3.39 -4.91
C VAL A 90 17.96 -3.27 -4.64
N THR A 91 18.36 -3.27 -3.37
CA THR A 91 19.77 -3.20 -2.95
C THR A 91 20.05 -4.30 -1.94
N LEU A 92 21.13 -5.06 -2.16
CA LEU A 92 21.67 -5.96 -1.14
C LEU A 92 22.75 -5.22 -0.33
N GLN A 93 22.58 -5.19 0.99
CA GLN A 93 23.53 -4.61 1.93
C GLN A 93 24.17 -5.74 2.75
N LYS A 94 25.48 -5.91 2.65
CA LYS A 94 26.25 -6.83 3.50
C LYS A 94 26.76 -6.05 4.72
N VAL A 95 26.28 -6.39 5.91
CA VAL A 95 26.78 -5.78 7.14
C VAL A 95 27.86 -6.68 7.73
N LYS A 96 29.10 -6.20 7.68
CA LYS A 96 30.28 -6.90 8.21
C LYS A 96 30.53 -6.44 9.65
N LYS A 97 29.77 -6.95 10.63
CA LYS A 97 30.11 -6.76 12.05
C LYS A 97 29.74 -8.01 12.83
N TRP A 98 30.76 -8.80 13.15
CA TRP A 98 30.76 -10.03 13.97
C TRP A 98 30.05 -11.26 13.37
N ASP A 99 28.90 -11.09 12.71
CA ASP A 99 28.26 -12.08 11.86
C ASP A 99 27.97 -11.46 10.48
N GLU A 100 28.18 -12.21 9.39
CA GLU A 100 27.79 -11.76 8.05
C GLU A 100 26.27 -11.83 7.92
N ILE A 101 25.59 -10.68 8.09
CA ILE A 101 24.15 -10.55 7.85
C ILE A 101 23.95 -9.87 6.50
N GLU A 102 23.32 -10.58 5.55
CA GLU A 102 22.83 -10.01 4.31
C GLU A 102 21.45 -9.37 4.54
N LEU A 103 21.36 -8.06 4.41
CA LEU A 103 20.12 -7.29 4.49
C LEU A 103 19.67 -6.89 3.09
N VAL A 104 18.45 -7.25 2.70
CA VAL A 104 17.84 -6.76 1.46
C VAL A 104 17.02 -5.52 1.78
N ALA A 105 17.31 -4.41 1.11
CA ALA A 105 16.55 -3.17 1.20
C ALA A 105 15.96 -2.82 -0.16
N VAL A 106 14.70 -2.39 -0.18
CA VAL A 106 14.02 -1.91 -1.40
C VAL A 106 13.74 -0.43 -1.24
N ARG A 107 14.31 0.38 -2.12
CA ARG A 107 13.98 1.80 -2.22
C ARG A 107 12.88 1.97 -3.27
N ILE A 108 11.75 2.50 -2.86
CA ILE A 108 10.62 2.79 -3.74
C ILE A 108 10.39 4.28 -3.83
N GLN A 109 9.90 4.75 -4.98
CA GLN A 109 9.31 6.07 -5.13
C GLN A 109 7.83 5.89 -5.42
N VAL A 110 6.99 6.59 -4.66
CA VAL A 110 5.54 6.43 -4.75
C VAL A 110 4.84 7.77 -4.93
N LYS A 111 3.78 7.78 -5.73
CA LYS A 111 2.87 8.90 -5.91
C LYS A 111 1.56 8.60 -5.17
N PRO A 112 1.18 9.35 -4.13
CA PRO A 112 -0.11 9.20 -3.48
C PRO A 112 -1.26 9.44 -4.47
N VAL A 113 -2.26 8.56 -4.45
CA VAL A 113 -3.44 8.63 -5.33
C VAL A 113 -4.67 9.00 -4.53
N CYS A 114 -5.02 8.21 -3.52
CA CYS A 114 -6.19 8.43 -2.69
C CYS A 114 -6.12 7.59 -1.40
N ILE A 115 -7.01 7.89 -0.45
CA ILE A 115 -7.22 7.05 0.73
C ILE A 115 -8.03 5.81 0.31
N GLY A 116 -7.71 4.66 0.92
CA GLY A 116 -8.45 3.43 0.76
C GLY A 116 -8.73 2.75 2.10
N ARG A 117 -9.68 1.82 2.09
CA ARG A 117 -10.01 0.96 3.23
C ARG A 117 -9.88 -0.50 2.83
N ILE A 118 -9.31 -1.31 3.70
CA ILE A 118 -9.19 -2.74 3.47
C ILE A 118 -10.57 -3.40 3.52
N LYS A 119 -10.89 -4.20 2.52
CA LYS A 119 -12.07 -5.06 2.51
C LYS A 119 -11.76 -6.46 2.99
N THR A 120 -10.74 -7.07 2.38
CA THR A 120 -10.26 -8.42 2.67
C THR A 120 -8.75 -8.42 2.69
N ILE A 121 -8.18 -9.30 3.52
CA ILE A 121 -6.73 -9.44 3.71
C ILE A 121 -6.35 -10.85 3.27
N GLU A 122 -5.41 -10.94 2.34
CA GLU A 122 -4.79 -12.18 1.92
C GLU A 122 -3.40 -12.21 2.57
N LYS A 123 -3.35 -12.74 3.81
CA LYS A 123 -2.07 -12.97 4.50
C LYS A 123 -1.51 -14.29 4.03
N ARG A 124 -0.32 -14.27 3.46
CA ARG A 124 0.49 -15.48 3.32
C ARG A 124 1.40 -15.65 4.54
N HIS A 125 2.12 -16.76 4.63
CA HIS A 125 2.90 -17.13 5.82
C HIS A 125 3.95 -16.07 6.23
N LEU A 126 4.53 -16.19 7.41
CA LEU A 126 5.65 -15.33 7.86
C LEU A 126 6.76 -15.33 6.81
N GLY A 127 7.26 -14.14 6.44
CA GLY A 127 8.26 -13.96 5.37
C GLY A 127 7.67 -13.77 3.97
N GLU A 128 6.36 -13.97 3.78
CA GLU A 128 5.67 -13.67 2.54
C GLU A 128 5.01 -12.30 2.57
N GLY A 129 4.88 -11.68 1.40
CA GLY A 129 4.22 -10.39 1.27
C GLY A 129 2.74 -10.43 1.67
N VAL A 130 2.20 -9.26 2.04
CA VAL A 130 0.77 -9.10 2.35
C VAL A 130 0.06 -8.58 1.11
N GLU A 131 -0.98 -9.27 0.67
CA GLU A 131 -1.88 -8.81 -0.37
C GLU A 131 -3.20 -8.39 0.26
N VAL A 132 -3.76 -7.27 -0.21
CA VAL A 132 -5.01 -6.72 0.31
C VAL A 132 -5.94 -6.33 -0.82
N THR A 133 -7.21 -6.57 -0.58
CA THR A 133 -8.29 -6.04 -1.41
C THR A 133 -8.75 -4.73 -0.81
N VAL A 134 -8.60 -3.62 -1.55
CA VAL A 134 -8.85 -2.27 -1.04
C VAL A 134 -10.03 -1.65 -1.75
N GLU A 135 -10.93 -1.06 -0.98
CA GLU A 135 -12.00 -0.19 -1.44
C GLU A 135 -11.48 1.25 -1.55
N ARG A 136 -11.48 1.78 -2.77
CA ARG A 136 -11.18 3.19 -3.04
C ARG A 136 -12.44 3.97 -3.37
N ALA A 137 -12.57 5.14 -2.74
CA ALA A 137 -13.63 6.09 -3.06
C ALA A 137 -13.26 6.87 -4.33
N VAL A 138 -13.96 6.62 -5.42
CA VAL A 138 -13.85 7.39 -6.66
C VAL A 138 -14.92 8.47 -6.62
N ARG A 139 -14.50 9.73 -6.47
CA ARG A 139 -15.39 10.88 -6.67
C ARG A 139 -15.49 11.14 -8.17
N CYS A 140 -16.67 10.93 -8.73
CA CYS A 140 -17.00 11.42 -10.07
C CYS A 140 -17.76 12.74 -9.92
N SER A 141 -17.21 13.82 -10.47
CA SER A 141 -17.98 15.02 -10.75
C SER A 141 -18.76 14.75 -12.04
N ILE A 142 -20.08 14.66 -11.95
CA ILE A 142 -20.90 14.68 -13.17
C ILE A 142 -21.01 16.16 -13.54
N SER A 143 -20.33 16.56 -14.61
CA SER A 143 -20.45 17.88 -15.25
C SER A 143 -21.70 17.94 -16.10
#